data_AF-F2DPN7-F1
#
_entry.id   AF-F2DPN7-F1
#
_cell.length_a   1.000
_cell.length_b   1.000
_cell.length_c   1.000
_cell.angle_alpha   90.00
_cell.angle_beta   90.00
_cell.angle_gamma   90.00
#
_symmetry.space_group_name_H-M   'P 1'
#
loop_
_entity.id
_entity.type
_entity.pdbx_description
1 polymer ?
#
loop_
_entity_poly.entity_id
_entity_poly.type
_entity_poly.pdbx_seq_one_letter_code
_entity_poly.pdbx_strand_id
1 'polypeptide(L)'
;MKFGSIYEEYLRAEQDKYLAKCSHVEYKRLKKVLKRCRLDRSLQADGTNSDQQEDRSDDSSDACDCNSCTLCDQMFFTELTKEASDIAGYFSTRVQHLLNLHVPSGLQRYIWRVRQCFIDDQQIMVQEGRLLINYVTMNAIAIRKILKKYDKVHGSVSGRDFRSKMQTEHTELLQSPWLIELGAFHLNCDSSDIDEPVGFFKNGFFKNFSCDLAGTQPVMTMAISETMKYDYSLTCPICLDTIFNPYALSCGHLFCKGCACGAASVYIFQGVRSAPPEAKCPVCREVGVFAHAVHMNELDLLIKTRCKDYWRCRLREERAEMVKQSKEYWESQAMLSMGI
;
A
#
# COMPACT_ATOMS: atom_id res chain seq x y z
N MET A 1 -1.49 -20.06 20.02
CA MET A 1 -0.15 -20.30 19.43
C MET A 1 0.66 -19.01 19.39
N LYS A 2 2.01 -19.06 19.40
CA LYS A 2 2.87 -17.87 19.31
C LYS A 2 2.85 -17.36 17.86
N PHE A 3 2.61 -16.07 17.61
CA PHE A 3 2.52 -15.50 16.24
C PHE A 3 3.69 -15.87 15.31
N GLY A 4 4.91 -16.05 15.84
CA GLY A 4 6.04 -16.49 15.03
C GLY A 4 5.83 -17.84 14.34
N SER A 5 5.24 -18.82 15.03
CA SER A 5 4.98 -20.14 14.41
C SER A 5 3.88 -20.05 13.36
N ILE A 6 2.86 -19.21 13.59
CA ILE A 6 1.76 -18.96 12.64
C ILE A 6 2.29 -18.31 11.35
N TYR A 7 3.16 -17.30 11.46
CA TYR A 7 3.74 -16.64 10.30
C TYR A 7 4.65 -17.57 9.49
N GLU A 8 5.39 -18.47 10.16
CA GLU A 8 6.22 -19.47 9.47
C GLU A 8 5.43 -20.59 8.82
N GLU A 9 4.30 -20.98 9.40
CA GLU A 9 3.37 -21.93 8.80
C GLU A 9 2.70 -21.32 7.58
N TYR A 10 2.31 -20.04 7.67
CA TYR A 10 1.82 -19.25 6.55
C TYR A 10 2.82 -19.20 5.39
N LEU A 11 4.08 -18.81 5.65
CA LEU A 11 5.12 -18.76 4.63
C LEU A 11 5.38 -20.13 3.98
N ARG A 12 5.33 -21.22 4.76
CA ARG A 12 5.50 -22.58 4.23
C ARG A 12 4.31 -23.02 3.37
N ALA A 13 3.09 -22.76 3.81
CA ALA A 13 1.88 -23.08 3.04
C ALA A 13 1.79 -22.32 1.72
N GLU A 14 2.35 -21.11 1.67
CA GLU A 14 2.39 -20.28 0.46
C GLU A 14 3.63 -20.50 -0.42
N GLN A 15 4.75 -20.99 0.12
CA GLN A 15 5.91 -21.40 -0.70
C GLN A 15 5.57 -22.54 -1.67
N ASP A 16 4.65 -23.43 -1.29
CA ASP A 16 4.20 -24.55 -2.13
C ASP A 16 3.17 -24.13 -3.19
N LYS A 17 2.62 -22.90 -3.13
CA LYS A 17 1.62 -22.38 -4.07
C LYS A 17 1.90 -20.93 -4.44
N TYR A 18 2.30 -20.72 -5.69
CA TYR A 18 2.27 -19.41 -6.38
C TYR A 18 3.30 -18.35 -5.91
N LEU A 19 3.79 -18.39 -4.67
CA LEU A 19 4.58 -17.33 -4.03
C LEU A 19 6.08 -17.67 -3.84
N ALA A 20 6.62 -18.61 -4.61
CA ALA A 20 8.01 -19.09 -4.50
C ALA A 20 9.12 -18.02 -4.65
N LYS A 21 8.79 -16.79 -5.05
CA LYS A 21 9.73 -15.65 -5.18
C LYS A 21 9.29 -14.38 -4.43
N CYS A 22 8.37 -14.47 -3.47
CA CYS A 22 7.94 -13.27 -2.75
C CYS A 22 8.96 -12.83 -1.69
N SER A 23 9.24 -11.53 -1.64
CA SER A 23 9.92 -10.89 -0.51
C SER A 23 9.02 -11.01 0.72
N HIS A 24 9.58 -11.18 1.91
CA HIS A 24 8.79 -11.28 3.14
C HIS A 24 9.63 -10.78 4.32
N VAL A 25 8.96 -10.48 5.43
CA VAL A 25 9.65 -10.02 6.63
C VAL A 25 10.47 -11.16 7.20
N GLU A 26 11.78 -10.98 7.40
CA GLU A 26 12.66 -12.00 8.00
C GLU A 26 12.49 -12.05 9.52
N TYR A 27 11.27 -12.33 9.97
CA TYR A 27 10.83 -12.18 11.35
C TYR A 27 11.68 -12.99 12.36
N LYS A 28 12.27 -14.12 11.94
CA LYS A 28 13.24 -14.89 12.73
C LYS A 28 14.56 -14.17 12.90
N ARG A 29 15.14 -13.66 11.82
CA ARG A 29 16.44 -12.98 11.82
C ARG A 29 16.35 -11.71 12.65
N LEU A 30 15.33 -10.89 12.41
CA LEU A 30 15.05 -9.68 13.21
C LEU A 30 14.87 -10.02 14.70
N LYS A 31 14.17 -11.11 15.02
CA LYS A 31 14.05 -11.57 16.42
C LYS A 31 15.37 -11.99 17.05
N LYS A 32 16.32 -12.55 16.28
CA LYS A 32 17.66 -12.96 16.77
C LYS A 32 18.50 -11.72 17.09
N VAL A 33 18.49 -10.71 16.22
CA VAL A 33 19.15 -9.41 16.46
C VAL A 33 18.68 -8.82 17.79
N LEU A 34 17.35 -8.76 18.00
CA LEU A 34 16.77 -8.26 19.26
C LEU A 34 17.11 -9.11 20.50
N LYS A 35 17.44 -10.39 20.34
CA LYS A 35 17.83 -11.24 21.48
C LYS A 35 19.26 -10.96 21.92
N ARG A 36 20.16 -10.68 20.96
CA ARG A 36 21.56 -10.32 21.24
C ARG A 36 21.63 -9.04 22.07
N CYS A 37 20.92 -7.99 21.65
CA CYS A 37 20.83 -6.72 22.39
C CYS A 37 20.26 -6.87 23.82
N ARG A 38 19.38 -7.86 24.06
CA ARG A 38 18.83 -8.11 25.41
C ARG A 38 19.86 -8.75 26.34
N LEU A 39 20.70 -9.65 25.82
CA LEU A 39 21.75 -10.34 26.58
C LEU A 39 22.84 -9.37 27.03
N ASP A 40 23.25 -8.46 26.14
CA ASP A 40 24.26 -7.44 26.44
C ASP A 40 23.80 -6.50 27.57
N ARG A 41 22.51 -6.14 27.62
CA ARG A 41 21.96 -5.32 28.72
C ARG A 41 21.86 -6.06 30.05
N SER A 42 21.56 -7.36 30.06
CA SER A 42 21.56 -8.14 31.31
C SER A 42 22.97 -8.27 31.89
N LEU A 43 23.99 -8.41 31.04
CA LEU A 43 25.39 -8.47 31.46
C LEU A 43 25.86 -7.12 32.03
N GLN A 44 25.41 -5.99 31.47
CA GLN A 44 25.69 -4.66 32.03
C GLN A 44 24.96 -4.37 33.35
N ALA A 45 23.75 -4.92 33.55
CA ALA A 45 22.99 -4.72 34.78
C ALA A 45 23.52 -5.55 35.96
N ASP A 46 24.02 -6.78 35.70
CA ASP A 46 24.60 -7.64 36.73
C ASP A 46 26.06 -7.29 37.08
N GLY A 47 26.74 -6.43 36.31
CA GLY A 47 28.14 -6.06 36.50
C GLY A 47 28.43 -4.97 37.54
N THR A 48 27.45 -4.50 38.32
CA THR A 48 27.63 -3.33 39.21
C THR A 48 28.13 -3.66 40.63
N ASN A 49 28.67 -4.86 40.89
CA ASN A 49 29.32 -5.16 42.17
C ASN A 49 30.47 -6.16 41.99
N SER A 50 31.69 -5.66 41.78
CA SER A 50 32.93 -6.02 42.50
C SER A 50 34.18 -5.67 41.68
N ASP A 51 35.11 -5.01 42.33
CA ASP A 51 36.42 -4.60 41.85
C ASP A 51 37.38 -5.76 41.46
N GLN A 52 38.31 -5.41 40.56
CA GLN A 52 39.68 -5.91 40.35
C GLN A 52 39.95 -7.20 39.55
N GLN A 53 40.53 -6.95 38.35
CA GLN A 53 41.85 -7.38 37.86
C GLN A 53 42.01 -8.68 37.03
N GLU A 54 42.41 -8.45 35.76
CA GLU A 54 43.29 -9.18 34.80
C GLU A 54 43.28 -10.73 34.76
N ASP A 55 42.96 -11.32 33.59
CA ASP A 55 43.99 -11.85 32.67
C ASP A 55 43.43 -12.28 31.29
N ARG A 56 44.32 -12.23 30.28
CA ARG A 56 44.05 -12.40 28.83
C ARG A 56 43.71 -13.84 28.41
N SER A 57 42.83 -14.01 27.41
CA SER A 57 43.14 -14.72 26.13
C SER A 57 41.96 -14.76 25.15
N ASP A 58 42.14 -14.03 24.04
CA ASP A 58 41.95 -14.43 22.63
C ASP A 58 40.71 -15.26 22.21
N ASP A 59 39.61 -14.57 21.87
CA ASP A 59 38.81 -14.81 20.65
C ASP A 59 37.88 -13.60 20.40
N SER A 60 38.42 -12.51 19.85
CA SER A 60 37.73 -11.22 19.76
C SER A 60 37.49 -10.79 18.32
N SER A 61 36.32 -11.13 17.77
CA SER A 61 35.56 -10.21 16.89
C SER A 61 34.07 -10.57 16.89
N ASP A 62 33.31 -9.71 17.57
CA ASP A 62 31.84 -9.47 17.53
C ASP A 62 31.14 -9.46 18.92
N ALA A 63 31.85 -9.13 19.99
CA ALA A 63 31.19 -8.69 21.23
C ALA A 63 30.70 -7.23 21.05
N CYS A 64 29.42 -6.97 21.33
CA CYS A 64 28.82 -5.65 21.20
C CYS A 64 29.11 -4.81 22.45
N ASP A 65 30.06 -3.88 22.34
CA ASP A 65 30.32 -2.87 23.37
C ASP A 65 29.23 -1.78 23.32
N CYS A 66 28.12 -2.00 24.03
CA CYS A 66 26.98 -1.09 23.97
C CYS A 66 27.06 0.04 25.02
N ASN A 67 27.72 1.14 24.66
CA ASN A 67 27.36 2.46 25.20
C ASN A 67 26.41 3.14 24.20
N SER A 68 25.11 2.96 24.44
CA SER A 68 23.94 3.42 23.65
C SER A 68 23.72 2.74 22.28
N CYS A 69 22.52 2.20 22.09
CA CYS A 69 22.11 1.30 21.00
C CYS A 69 22.08 1.91 19.57
N THR A 70 22.73 3.05 19.32
CA THR A 70 22.56 3.84 18.08
C THR A 70 22.92 3.07 16.81
N LEU A 71 23.99 2.27 16.82
CA LEU A 71 24.42 1.47 15.67
C LEU A 71 23.50 0.26 15.42
N CYS A 72 23.03 -0.41 16.47
CA CYS A 72 22.06 -1.48 16.36
C CYS A 72 20.71 -0.96 15.86
N ASP A 73 20.32 0.24 16.29
CA ASP A 73 19.10 0.92 15.87
C ASP A 73 19.15 1.25 14.39
N GLN A 74 20.25 1.86 13.93
CA GLN A 74 20.43 2.22 12.54
C GLN A 74 20.37 0.97 11.64
N MET A 75 21.09 -0.09 11.98
CA MET A 75 21.09 -1.35 11.22
C MET A 75 19.72 -2.05 11.23
N PHE A 76 19.00 -2.04 12.36
CA PHE A 76 17.69 -2.68 12.45
C PHE A 76 16.64 -1.95 11.60
N PHE A 77 16.56 -0.62 11.69
CA PHE A 77 15.58 0.15 10.97
C PHE A 77 15.89 0.25 9.47
N THR A 78 17.17 0.26 9.06
CA THR A 78 17.52 0.21 7.62
C THR A 78 17.12 -1.12 6.99
N GLU A 79 17.44 -2.25 7.64
CA GLU A 79 17.05 -3.58 7.14
C GLU A 79 15.52 -3.71 7.09
N LEU A 80 14.80 -3.26 8.12
CA LEU A 80 13.34 -3.30 8.13
C LEU A 80 12.71 -2.40 7.05
N THR A 81 13.29 -1.22 6.79
CA THR A 81 12.84 -0.32 5.70
C THR A 81 13.03 -0.97 4.35
N LYS A 82 14.17 -1.65 4.15
CA LYS A 82 14.47 -2.39 2.93
C LYS A 82 13.49 -3.55 2.73
N GLU A 83 13.29 -4.40 3.74
CA GLU A 83 12.30 -5.49 3.70
C GLU A 83 10.89 -4.96 3.37
N ALA A 84 10.47 -3.86 4.01
CA ALA A 84 9.16 -3.25 3.75
C ALA A 84 9.03 -2.71 2.31
N SER A 85 10.09 -2.09 1.79
CA SER A 85 10.13 -1.56 0.42
C SER A 85 10.09 -2.69 -0.63
N ASP A 86 10.82 -3.78 -0.40
CA ASP A 86 10.82 -4.95 -1.28
C ASP A 86 9.44 -5.61 -1.33
N ILE A 87 8.76 -5.72 -0.17
CA ILE A 87 7.38 -6.22 -0.07
C ILE A 87 6.42 -5.28 -0.82
N ALA A 88 6.55 -3.96 -0.62
CA ALA A 88 5.71 -2.97 -1.29
C ALA A 88 5.87 -3.01 -2.81
N GLY A 89 7.11 -3.14 -3.30
CA GLY A 89 7.42 -3.24 -4.73
C GLY A 89 6.86 -4.52 -5.37
N TYR A 90 7.06 -5.66 -4.71
CA TYR A 90 6.49 -6.95 -5.16
C TYR A 90 4.96 -6.89 -5.21
N PHE A 91 4.33 -6.42 -4.13
CA PHE A 91 2.87 -6.29 -4.02
C PHE A 91 2.31 -5.40 -5.12
N SER A 92 2.87 -4.19 -5.28
CA SER A 92 2.43 -3.22 -6.29
C SER A 92 2.49 -3.78 -7.71
N THR A 93 3.61 -4.44 -8.05
CA THR A 93 3.82 -5.04 -9.37
C THR A 93 2.81 -6.15 -9.65
N ARG A 94 2.56 -7.00 -8.65
CA ARG A 94 1.67 -8.14 -8.81
C ARG A 94 0.20 -7.73 -8.87
N VAL A 95 -0.21 -6.77 -8.03
CA VAL A 95 -1.56 -6.17 -8.11
C VAL A 95 -1.76 -5.49 -9.45
N GLN A 96 -0.81 -4.67 -9.91
CA GLN A 96 -0.91 -4.03 -11.21
C GLN A 96 -1.08 -5.05 -12.35
N HIS A 97 -0.34 -6.16 -12.30
CA HIS A 97 -0.50 -7.25 -13.27
C HIS A 97 -1.91 -7.86 -13.24
N LEU A 98 -2.41 -8.17 -12.04
CA LEU A 98 -3.75 -8.74 -11.84
C LEU A 98 -4.86 -7.80 -12.35
N LEU A 99 -4.80 -6.52 -12.01
CA LEU A 99 -5.86 -5.57 -12.33
C LEU A 99 -5.89 -5.17 -13.81
N ASN A 100 -4.73 -5.14 -14.47
CA ASN A 100 -4.66 -4.94 -15.92
C ASN A 100 -5.41 -6.06 -16.69
N LEU A 101 -5.58 -7.24 -16.10
CA LEU A 101 -6.34 -8.34 -16.68
C LEU A 101 -7.85 -8.15 -16.46
N HIS A 102 -8.28 -7.61 -15.31
CA HIS A 102 -9.72 -7.45 -14.99
C HIS A 102 -10.38 -6.22 -15.65
N VAL A 103 -9.67 -5.09 -15.73
CA VAL A 103 -10.11 -3.91 -16.50
C VAL A 103 -9.11 -3.66 -17.64
N PRO A 104 -9.15 -4.46 -18.72
CA PRO A 104 -8.23 -4.29 -19.82
C PRO A 104 -8.47 -2.98 -20.56
N SER A 105 -7.43 -2.17 -20.69
CA SER A 105 -7.45 -0.98 -21.54
C SER A 105 -7.10 -1.33 -23.00
N GLY A 106 -7.75 -0.64 -23.95
CA GLY A 106 -7.41 -0.72 -25.38
C GLY A 106 -7.46 -2.13 -25.99
N LEU A 107 -6.36 -2.53 -26.66
CA LEU A 107 -6.24 -3.79 -27.41
C LEU A 107 -6.34 -5.04 -26.52
N GLN A 108 -5.99 -4.93 -25.23
CA GLN A 108 -6.11 -6.03 -24.28
C GLN A 108 -7.57 -6.45 -24.04
N ARG A 109 -8.52 -5.53 -24.26
CA ARG A 109 -9.96 -5.83 -24.15
C ARG A 109 -10.43 -6.81 -25.22
N TYR A 110 -9.81 -6.78 -26.41
CA TYR A 110 -10.10 -7.72 -27.48
C TYR A 110 -9.52 -9.10 -27.18
N ILE A 111 -8.26 -9.16 -26.71
CA ILE A 111 -7.59 -10.40 -26.30
C ILE A 111 -8.33 -11.07 -25.13
N TRP A 112 -8.81 -10.28 -24.17
CA TRP A 112 -9.58 -10.75 -23.02
C TRP A 112 -10.90 -11.41 -23.43
N ARG A 113 -11.65 -10.79 -24.36
CA ARG A 113 -12.89 -11.38 -24.90
C ARG A 113 -12.68 -12.75 -25.56
N VAL A 114 -11.53 -12.96 -26.19
CA VAL A 114 -11.21 -14.25 -26.82
C VAL A 114 -10.85 -15.31 -25.77
N ARG A 115 -10.16 -14.93 -24.69
CA ARG A 115 -9.76 -15.86 -23.61
C ARG A 115 -10.90 -16.28 -22.68
N GLN A 116 -11.83 -15.37 -22.41
CA GLN A 116 -13.00 -15.60 -21.56
C GLN A 116 -13.92 -16.74 -22.08
N CYS A 117 -13.79 -17.12 -23.35
CA CYS A 117 -14.51 -18.25 -23.94
C CYS A 117 -13.95 -19.62 -23.54
N PHE A 118 -12.77 -19.72 -22.92
CA PHE A 118 -12.04 -20.99 -22.78
C PHE A 118 -11.62 -21.35 -21.35
N ILE A 119 -11.53 -20.42 -20.40
CA ILE A 119 -11.03 -20.68 -19.04
C ILE A 119 -11.87 -19.92 -18.01
N ASP A 120 -12.10 -20.52 -16.84
CA ASP A 120 -12.63 -19.83 -15.64
C ASP A 120 -11.57 -18.89 -15.02
N ASP A 121 -11.09 -17.95 -15.84
CA ASP A 121 -10.02 -17.01 -15.49
C ASP A 121 -10.44 -16.07 -14.35
N GLN A 122 -11.76 -15.82 -14.20
CA GLN A 122 -12.28 -14.94 -13.17
C GLN A 122 -12.10 -15.54 -11.77
N GLN A 123 -12.39 -16.82 -11.55
CA GLN A 123 -12.17 -17.45 -10.25
C GLN A 123 -10.69 -17.49 -9.87
N ILE A 124 -9.81 -17.73 -10.84
CA ILE A 124 -8.35 -17.74 -10.63
C ILE A 124 -7.87 -16.35 -10.22
N MET A 125 -8.32 -15.29 -10.90
CA MET A 125 -7.96 -13.91 -10.55
C MET A 125 -8.47 -13.50 -9.18
N VAL A 126 -9.72 -13.84 -8.83
CA VAL A 126 -10.24 -13.52 -7.50
C VAL A 126 -9.45 -14.29 -6.45
N GLN A 127 -9.11 -15.57 -6.68
CA GLN A 127 -8.26 -16.33 -5.76
C GLN A 127 -6.85 -15.74 -5.62
N GLU A 128 -6.27 -15.24 -6.71
CA GLU A 128 -4.98 -14.56 -6.66
C GLU A 128 -5.06 -13.25 -5.89
N GLY A 129 -6.05 -12.41 -6.18
CA GLY A 129 -6.30 -11.17 -5.43
C GLY A 129 -6.49 -11.45 -3.95
N ARG A 130 -7.15 -12.58 -3.64
CA ARG A 130 -7.31 -13.06 -2.27
C ARG A 130 -5.96 -13.32 -1.60
N LEU A 131 -5.08 -14.10 -2.24
CA LEU A 131 -3.74 -14.37 -1.72
C LEU A 131 -2.92 -13.09 -1.49
N LEU A 132 -3.03 -12.11 -2.40
CA LEU A 132 -2.32 -10.84 -2.27
C LEU A 132 -2.77 -10.00 -1.06
N ILE A 133 -4.08 -9.97 -0.76
CA ILE A 133 -4.60 -9.32 0.45
C ILE A 133 -4.05 -9.99 1.72
N ASN A 134 -4.02 -11.32 1.76
CA ASN A 134 -3.46 -12.05 2.89
C ASN A 134 -1.96 -11.77 3.06
N TYR A 135 -1.22 -11.77 1.95
CA TYR A 135 0.21 -11.48 1.91
C TYR A 135 0.53 -10.10 2.50
N VAL A 136 -0.11 -9.04 2.01
CA VAL A 136 0.17 -7.70 2.52
C VAL A 136 -0.26 -7.54 3.99
N THR A 137 -1.38 -8.17 4.38
CA THR A 137 -1.88 -8.16 5.75
C THR A 137 -0.93 -8.83 6.73
N MET A 138 -0.48 -10.05 6.41
CA MET A 138 0.43 -10.83 7.26
C MET A 138 1.77 -10.13 7.42
N ASN A 139 2.33 -9.58 6.34
CA ASN A 139 3.55 -8.78 6.40
C ASN A 139 3.37 -7.51 7.24
N ALA A 140 2.28 -6.77 7.08
CA ALA A 140 2.01 -5.57 7.89
C ALA A 140 1.81 -5.88 9.38
N ILE A 141 1.21 -7.02 9.72
CA ILE A 141 1.09 -7.48 11.12
C ILE A 141 2.46 -7.88 11.66
N ALA A 142 3.30 -8.54 10.85
CA ALA A 142 4.65 -8.93 11.24
C ALA A 142 5.53 -7.70 11.55
N ILE A 143 5.52 -6.68 10.68
CA ILE A 143 6.21 -5.39 10.90
C ILE A 143 5.74 -4.75 12.21
N ARG A 144 4.43 -4.65 12.43
CA ARG A 144 3.90 -4.11 13.69
C ARG A 144 4.34 -4.87 14.92
N LYS A 145 4.31 -6.21 14.86
CA LYS A 145 4.71 -7.05 15.99
C LYS A 145 6.21 -7.01 16.25
N ILE A 146 7.06 -6.84 15.22
CA ILE A 146 8.49 -6.69 15.43
C ILE A 146 8.82 -5.32 16.04
N LEU A 147 8.17 -4.24 15.59
CA LEU A 147 8.34 -2.90 16.16
C LEU A 147 7.91 -2.86 17.63
N LYS A 148 6.73 -3.42 17.97
CA LYS A 148 6.31 -3.57 19.37
C LYS A 148 7.29 -4.40 20.21
N LYS A 149 7.91 -5.42 19.62
CA LYS A 149 8.92 -6.25 20.30
C LYS A 149 10.22 -5.45 20.51
N TYR A 150 10.62 -4.64 19.54
CA TYR A 150 11.76 -3.75 19.64
C TYR A 150 11.59 -2.77 20.80
N ASP A 151 10.45 -2.06 20.87
CA ASP A 151 10.14 -1.13 21.97
C ASP A 151 10.16 -1.83 23.33
N LYS A 152 9.56 -3.01 23.41
CA LYS A 152 9.55 -3.81 24.65
C LYS A 152 10.95 -4.28 25.07
N VAL A 153 11.83 -4.58 24.13
CA VAL A 153 13.20 -5.01 24.43
C VAL A 153 14.04 -3.83 24.87
N HIS A 154 13.99 -2.70 24.17
CA HIS A 154 14.85 -1.54 24.45
C HIS A 154 14.27 -0.57 25.48
N GLY A 155 13.01 -0.73 25.88
CA GLY A 155 12.33 0.24 26.76
C GLY A 155 12.17 1.62 26.11
N SER A 156 12.19 1.67 24.78
CA SER A 156 12.20 2.89 23.98
C SER A 156 10.85 3.11 23.28
N VAL A 157 10.75 4.26 22.61
CA VAL A 157 9.60 4.62 21.75
C VAL A 157 9.96 4.62 20.26
N SER A 158 11.20 4.29 19.91
CA SER A 158 11.75 4.41 18.56
C SER A 158 11.01 3.55 17.54
N GLY A 159 10.47 2.39 17.93
CA GLY A 159 9.64 1.55 17.06
C GLY A 159 8.28 2.18 16.73
N ARG A 160 7.70 2.96 17.65
CA ARG A 160 6.50 3.77 17.38
C ARG A 160 6.81 4.97 16.49
N ASP A 161 7.94 5.63 16.74
CA ASP A 161 8.37 6.78 15.94
C ASP A 161 8.69 6.35 14.51
N PHE A 162 9.37 5.21 14.34
CA PHE A 162 9.61 4.59 13.04
C PHE A 162 8.31 4.26 12.31
N ARG A 163 7.31 3.71 13.01
CA ARG A 163 6.00 3.46 12.40
C ARG A 163 5.31 4.75 11.94
N SER A 164 5.38 5.80 12.75
CA SER A 164 4.83 7.11 12.39
C SER A 164 5.57 7.70 11.19
N LYS A 165 6.89 7.51 11.14
CA LYS A 165 7.73 7.87 9.99
C LYS A 165 7.32 7.10 8.71
N MET A 166 7.06 5.80 8.80
CA MET A 166 6.56 5.02 7.66
C MET A 166 5.21 5.53 7.12
N GLN A 167 4.36 6.07 8.00
CA GLN A 167 3.09 6.68 7.59
C GLN A 167 3.31 8.01 6.87
N THR A 168 4.20 8.86 7.39
CA THR A 168 4.53 10.14 6.74
C THR A 168 5.30 9.98 5.44
N GLU A 169 6.11 8.93 5.32
CA GLU A 169 6.86 8.58 4.10
C GLU A 169 6.04 7.72 3.13
N HIS A 170 4.76 7.46 3.44
CA HIS A 170 3.85 6.69 2.58
C HIS A 170 4.34 5.27 2.24
N THR A 171 5.13 4.67 3.14
CA THR A 171 5.66 3.30 3.02
C THR A 171 4.87 2.29 3.86
N GLU A 172 3.83 2.71 4.60
CA GLU A 172 2.94 1.77 5.30
C GLU A 172 2.15 0.92 4.27
N LEU A 173 2.43 -0.38 4.25
CA LEU A 173 1.84 -1.35 3.31
C LEU A 173 0.30 -1.31 3.23
N LEU A 174 -0.37 -1.06 4.37
CA LEU A 174 -1.82 -1.01 4.44
C LEU A 174 -2.45 0.33 4.06
N GLN A 175 -1.65 1.33 3.68
CA GLN A 175 -2.15 2.58 3.11
C GLN A 175 -1.76 2.73 1.65
N SER A 176 -1.24 1.66 1.04
CA SER A 176 -0.86 1.66 -0.37
C SER A 176 -2.08 1.86 -1.27
N PRO A 177 -2.00 2.73 -2.30
CA PRO A 177 -3.04 2.84 -3.33
C PRO A 177 -3.41 1.50 -3.96
N TRP A 178 -2.44 0.61 -4.15
CA TRP A 178 -2.68 -0.71 -4.73
C TRP A 178 -3.58 -1.59 -3.86
N LEU A 179 -3.58 -1.40 -2.54
CA LEU A 179 -4.50 -2.10 -1.65
C LEU A 179 -5.94 -1.58 -1.80
N ILE A 180 -6.11 -0.27 -2.03
CA ILE A 180 -7.41 0.33 -2.28
C ILE A 180 -7.99 -0.18 -3.61
N GLU A 181 -7.17 -0.22 -4.66
CA GLU A 181 -7.56 -0.84 -5.94
C GLU A 181 -7.92 -2.31 -5.79
N LEU A 182 -7.11 -3.09 -5.05
CA LEU A 182 -7.37 -4.51 -4.82
C LEU A 182 -8.66 -4.74 -4.01
N GLY A 183 -8.94 -3.86 -3.04
CA GLY A 183 -10.20 -3.84 -2.30
C GLY A 183 -11.38 -3.50 -3.20
N ALA A 184 -11.23 -2.53 -4.11
CA ALA A 184 -12.25 -2.20 -5.09
C ALA A 184 -12.52 -3.35 -6.07
N PHE A 185 -11.48 -4.00 -6.57
CA PHE A 185 -11.57 -5.21 -7.39
C PHE A 185 -12.36 -6.30 -6.69
N HIS A 186 -12.03 -6.58 -5.42
CA HIS A 186 -12.75 -7.57 -4.64
C HIS A 186 -14.25 -7.25 -4.53
N LEU A 187 -14.58 -6.00 -4.19
CA LEU A 187 -15.96 -5.52 -4.09
C LEU A 187 -16.70 -5.51 -5.44
N ASN A 188 -15.99 -5.40 -6.56
CA ASN A 188 -16.56 -5.49 -7.91
C ASN A 188 -16.83 -6.96 -8.30
N CYS A 189 -16.02 -7.90 -7.82
CA CYS A 189 -16.14 -9.32 -8.13
C CYS A 189 -17.08 -10.11 -7.20
N ASP A 190 -17.43 -9.56 -6.03
CA ASP A 190 -18.30 -10.20 -5.04
C ASP A 190 -19.78 -10.21 -5.46
N SER A 191 -20.10 -10.95 -6.53
CA SER A 191 -21.47 -11.19 -7.01
C SER A 191 -21.89 -12.66 -7.04
N SER A 192 -21.15 -13.57 -6.40
CA SER A 192 -21.57 -14.98 -6.30
C SER A 192 -21.16 -15.61 -4.97
N ASP A 193 -22.17 -16.11 -4.25
CA ASP A 193 -22.05 -17.12 -3.22
C ASP A 193 -21.36 -18.36 -3.82
N ILE A 194 -20.04 -18.45 -3.70
CA ILE A 194 -19.27 -19.66 -4.01
C ILE A 194 -18.92 -20.31 -2.68
N ASP A 195 -19.45 -21.52 -2.47
CA ASP A 195 -19.17 -22.37 -1.32
C ASP A 195 -17.65 -22.53 -1.10
N GLU A 196 -17.19 -22.14 0.09
CA GLU A 196 -15.77 -22.14 0.44
C GLU A 196 -15.23 -23.56 0.68
N PRO A 197 -14.09 -23.95 0.08
CA PRO A 197 -13.42 -25.20 0.39
C PRO A 197 -12.85 -25.20 1.84
N VAL A 198 -12.91 -26.37 2.47
CA VAL A 198 -12.67 -26.60 3.91
C VAL A 198 -11.17 -26.69 4.24
N GLY A 199 -10.66 -25.83 5.14
CA GLY A 199 -9.29 -25.93 5.66
C GLY A 199 -8.93 -24.86 6.71
N PHE A 200 -7.95 -25.11 7.59
CA PHE A 200 -7.62 -24.35 8.82
C PHE A 200 -7.30 -22.84 8.63
N PHE A 201 -7.07 -22.37 7.40
CA PHE A 201 -6.92 -20.96 7.03
C PHE A 201 -8.25 -20.24 6.68
N LYS A 202 -9.41 -20.85 7.02
CA LYS A 202 -10.73 -20.41 6.52
C LYS A 202 -11.24 -19.04 6.98
N ASN A 203 -10.79 -18.46 8.08
CA ASN A 203 -11.57 -17.35 8.67
C ASN A 203 -10.79 -16.03 8.78
N GLY A 204 -11.22 -15.03 8.01
CA GLY A 204 -11.46 -13.72 8.61
C GLY A 204 -10.94 -12.47 7.92
N PHE A 205 -10.22 -12.54 6.79
CA PHE A 205 -9.76 -11.32 6.09
C PHE A 205 -10.56 -10.95 4.83
N PHE A 206 -11.27 -11.91 4.23
CA PHE A 206 -11.89 -11.71 2.91
C PHE A 206 -13.17 -10.90 2.96
N LYS A 207 -14.08 -11.15 3.91
CA LYS A 207 -15.32 -10.37 4.04
C LYS A 207 -15.15 -9.04 4.77
N ASN A 208 -13.99 -8.41 4.62
CA ASN A 208 -13.64 -7.26 5.44
C ASN A 208 -13.56 -5.94 4.66
N PHE A 209 -13.65 -6.00 3.34
CA PHE A 209 -13.85 -4.79 2.56
C PHE A 209 -15.33 -4.46 2.56
N SER A 210 -15.65 -3.23 2.97
CA SER A 210 -16.96 -2.64 2.78
C SER A 210 -16.77 -1.25 2.18
N CYS A 211 -17.77 -0.78 1.46
CA CYS A 211 -17.74 0.56 0.87
C CYS A 211 -19.10 1.18 1.06
N ASP A 212 -19.13 2.24 1.86
CA ASP A 212 -20.31 3.07 2.04
C ASP A 212 -20.12 4.36 1.24
N LEU A 213 -21.00 4.57 0.27
CA LEU A 213 -21.04 5.76 -0.57
C LEU A 213 -22.32 6.60 -0.31
N ALA A 214 -23.22 6.11 0.54
CA ALA A 214 -24.50 6.76 0.82
C ALA A 214 -24.41 7.70 2.04
N GLY A 215 -23.40 7.52 2.90
CA GLY A 215 -23.12 8.41 4.03
C GLY A 215 -22.64 9.81 3.64
N THR A 216 -22.56 10.71 4.63
CA THR A 216 -22.05 12.09 4.47
C THR A 216 -20.59 12.16 4.03
N GLN A 217 -19.83 11.07 4.21
CA GLN A 217 -18.48 10.91 3.67
C GLN A 217 -18.35 9.51 3.08
N PRO A 218 -18.04 9.38 1.78
CA PRO A 218 -17.81 8.08 1.16
C PRO A 218 -16.52 7.46 1.70
N VAL A 219 -16.60 6.22 2.21
CA VAL A 219 -15.47 5.53 2.84
C VAL A 219 -15.44 4.07 2.39
N MET A 220 -14.24 3.61 2.05
CA MET A 220 -13.94 2.18 1.94
C MET A 220 -13.28 1.72 3.23
N THR A 221 -13.84 0.73 3.89
CA THR A 221 -13.29 0.16 5.13
C THR A 221 -12.67 -1.20 4.83
N MET A 222 -11.47 -1.45 5.35
CA MET A 222 -10.86 -2.77 5.43
C MET A 222 -10.73 -3.16 6.90
N ALA A 223 -11.49 -4.16 7.33
CA ALA A 223 -11.25 -4.81 8.61
C ALA A 223 -10.10 -5.85 8.50
N ILE A 224 -9.31 -5.98 9.54
CA ILE A 224 -8.34 -7.08 9.69
C ILE A 224 -8.73 -7.92 10.92
N SER A 225 -9.22 -7.25 11.96
CA SER A 225 -9.86 -7.88 13.10
C SER A 225 -10.89 -6.92 13.68
N GLU A 226 -11.68 -7.37 14.66
CA GLU A 226 -12.65 -6.51 15.37
C GLU A 226 -12.00 -5.24 15.95
N THR A 227 -10.69 -5.28 16.23
CA THR A 227 -9.93 -4.17 16.83
C THR A 227 -9.06 -3.40 15.83
N MET A 228 -8.92 -3.87 14.60
CA MET A 228 -8.02 -3.28 13.61
C MET A 228 -8.76 -3.09 12.28
N LYS A 229 -9.21 -1.86 12.07
CA LYS A 229 -9.92 -1.40 10.87
C LYS A 229 -9.13 -0.26 10.22
N TYR A 230 -9.25 -0.18 8.91
CA TYR A 230 -8.60 0.81 8.05
C TYR A 230 -9.65 1.49 7.20
N ASP A 231 -9.83 2.78 7.41
CA ASP A 231 -10.81 3.58 6.72
C ASP A 231 -10.09 4.44 5.67
N TYR A 232 -10.45 4.24 4.41
CA TYR A 232 -9.97 5.02 3.27
C TYR A 232 -11.06 5.99 2.86
N SER A 233 -10.83 7.29 3.07
CA SER A 233 -11.74 8.32 2.59
C SER A 233 -11.73 8.34 1.05
N LEU A 234 -12.91 8.23 0.47
CA LEU A 234 -13.14 8.34 -0.98
C LEU A 234 -13.64 9.75 -1.34
N THR A 235 -13.39 10.74 -0.48
CA THR A 235 -13.71 12.14 -0.70
C THR A 235 -12.51 12.84 -1.33
N CYS A 236 -12.71 13.58 -2.41
CA CYS A 236 -11.65 14.41 -2.96
C CYS A 236 -11.42 15.63 -2.05
N PRO A 237 -10.20 15.88 -1.58
CA PRO A 237 -9.92 17.02 -0.69
C PRO A 237 -10.00 18.39 -1.38
N ILE A 238 -10.15 18.44 -2.71
CA ILE A 238 -10.29 19.68 -3.48
C ILE A 238 -11.76 20.04 -3.69
N CYS A 239 -12.56 19.14 -4.28
CA CYS A 239 -13.98 19.40 -4.54
C CYS A 239 -14.90 19.01 -3.38
N LEU A 240 -14.38 18.31 -2.36
CA LEU A 240 -15.11 17.82 -1.19
C LEU A 240 -16.27 16.84 -1.49
N ASP A 241 -16.37 16.40 -2.75
CA ASP A 241 -17.30 15.37 -3.20
C ASP A 241 -16.63 13.99 -3.30
N THR A 242 -17.44 12.95 -3.52
CA THR A 242 -16.95 11.60 -3.87
C THR A 242 -16.00 11.66 -5.06
N ILE A 243 -14.83 11.04 -4.95
CA ILE A 243 -13.83 11.00 -6.01
C ILE A 243 -14.44 10.49 -7.33
N PHE A 244 -14.06 11.14 -8.43
CA PHE A 244 -14.51 10.80 -9.78
C PHE A 244 -13.27 10.69 -10.67
N ASN A 245 -13.17 9.63 -11.46
CA ASN A 245 -11.96 9.33 -12.23
C ASN A 245 -10.71 9.39 -11.32
N PRO A 246 -10.67 8.59 -10.23
CA PRO A 246 -9.70 8.73 -9.15
C PRO A 246 -8.26 8.49 -9.57
N TYR A 247 -7.37 9.36 -9.07
CA TYR A 247 -5.91 9.21 -9.15
C TYR A 247 -5.31 9.23 -7.76
N ALA A 248 -4.44 8.27 -7.48
CA ALA A 248 -3.53 8.32 -6.34
C ALA A 248 -2.20 8.93 -6.76
N LEU A 249 -1.78 9.98 -6.07
CA LEU A 249 -0.42 10.52 -6.23
C LEU A 249 0.59 9.55 -5.58
N SER A 250 1.88 9.70 -5.86
CA SER A 250 2.91 8.81 -5.25
C SER A 250 2.98 8.94 -3.73
N CYS A 251 2.52 10.06 -3.17
CA CYS A 251 2.31 10.27 -1.73
C CYS A 251 1.00 9.64 -1.19
N GLY A 252 0.33 8.77 -1.96
CA GLY A 252 -0.87 8.05 -1.54
C GLY A 252 -2.17 8.85 -1.50
N HIS A 253 -2.13 10.19 -1.58
CA HIS A 253 -3.34 11.02 -1.57
C HIS A 253 -4.18 10.86 -2.84
N LEU A 254 -5.50 10.73 -2.65
CA LEU A 254 -6.48 10.50 -3.72
C LEU A 254 -7.18 11.79 -4.15
N PHE A 255 -7.32 11.97 -5.47
CA PHE A 255 -7.99 13.12 -6.07
C PHE A 255 -8.81 12.70 -7.29
N CYS A 256 -9.82 13.51 -7.66
CA CYS A 256 -10.42 13.41 -8.99
C CYS A 256 -9.38 13.79 -10.06
N LYS A 257 -9.46 13.19 -11.26
CA LYS A 257 -8.60 13.56 -12.40
C LYS A 257 -8.58 15.07 -12.65
N GLY A 258 -9.76 15.67 -12.82
CA GLY A 258 -9.87 17.12 -13.03
C GLY A 258 -9.24 17.96 -11.91
N CYS A 259 -9.44 17.57 -10.66
CA CYS A 259 -8.87 18.27 -9.50
C CYS A 259 -7.35 18.14 -9.42
N ALA A 260 -6.79 16.95 -9.70
CA ALA A 260 -5.35 16.74 -9.74
C ALA A 260 -4.69 17.54 -10.87
N CYS A 261 -5.30 17.53 -12.07
CA CYS A 261 -4.85 18.34 -13.20
C CYS A 261 -4.88 19.84 -12.86
N GLY A 262 -5.98 20.35 -12.31
CA GLY A 262 -6.10 21.74 -11.89
C GLY A 262 -5.06 22.14 -10.83
N ALA A 263 -4.83 21.29 -9.83
CA ALA A 263 -3.80 21.53 -8.81
C ALA A 263 -2.38 21.59 -9.38
N ALA A 264 -2.10 20.80 -10.42
CA ALA A 264 -0.82 20.82 -11.12
C ALA A 264 -0.73 21.87 -12.24
N SER A 265 -1.77 22.71 -12.42
CA SER A 265 -1.86 23.69 -13.51
C SER A 265 -1.69 23.07 -14.91
N VAL A 266 -2.21 21.87 -15.11
CA VAL A 266 -2.24 21.18 -16.40
C VAL A 266 -3.68 20.93 -16.85
N TYR A 267 -3.89 20.83 -18.15
CA TYR A 267 -5.22 20.57 -18.69
C TYR A 267 -5.64 19.12 -18.46
N ILE A 268 -6.94 18.88 -18.30
CA ILE A 268 -7.52 17.55 -18.04
C ILE A 268 -7.22 16.58 -19.20
N PHE A 269 -7.16 17.08 -20.43
CA PHE A 269 -6.86 16.27 -21.62
C PHE A 269 -5.38 15.88 -21.72
N GLN A 270 -4.45 16.69 -21.20
CA GLN A 270 -3.03 16.33 -21.10
C GLN A 270 -2.83 15.22 -20.06
N GLY A 271 -3.57 15.33 -18.95
CA GLY A 271 -3.62 14.32 -17.90
C GLY A 271 -2.65 14.60 -16.76
N VAL A 272 -2.84 13.86 -15.67
CA VAL A 272 -2.18 14.11 -14.37
C VAL A 272 -0.65 13.97 -14.45
N ARG A 273 -0.15 13.05 -15.28
CA ARG A 273 1.29 12.78 -15.42
C ARG A 273 2.04 13.83 -16.24
N SER A 274 1.33 14.75 -16.90
CA SER A 274 1.93 15.89 -17.62
C SER A 274 2.30 17.05 -16.69
N ALA A 275 2.02 16.91 -15.39
CA ALA A 275 2.36 17.89 -14.36
C ALA A 275 3.87 18.20 -14.33
N PRO A 276 4.25 19.46 -14.09
CA PRO A 276 5.65 19.83 -13.91
C PRO A 276 6.22 19.17 -12.63
N PRO A 277 7.53 18.84 -12.58
CA PRO A 277 8.16 18.23 -11.41
C PRO A 277 8.01 19.05 -10.12
N GLU A 278 7.88 20.37 -10.23
CA GLU A 278 7.72 21.31 -9.13
C GLU A 278 6.30 21.31 -8.54
N ALA A 279 5.33 20.67 -9.21
CA ALA A 279 3.96 20.57 -8.72
C ALA A 279 3.92 19.82 -7.38
N LYS A 280 3.18 20.39 -6.43
CA LYS A 280 3.09 19.91 -5.05
C LYS A 280 1.76 19.25 -4.78
N CYS A 281 1.77 18.22 -3.94
CA CYS A 281 0.53 17.65 -3.40
C CYS A 281 -0.28 18.73 -2.66
N PRO A 282 -1.58 18.91 -2.96
CA PRO A 282 -2.44 19.85 -2.23
C PRO A 282 -2.60 19.54 -0.73
N VAL A 283 -2.37 18.28 -0.32
CA VAL A 283 -2.53 17.83 1.07
C VAL A 283 -1.20 17.86 1.81
N CYS A 284 -0.20 17.08 1.38
CA CYS A 284 1.08 16.96 2.08
C CYS A 284 2.18 17.92 1.59
N ARG A 285 1.95 18.67 0.50
CA ARG A 285 2.90 19.63 -0.11
C ARG A 285 4.21 19.02 -0.63
N GLU A 286 4.31 17.70 -0.68
CA GLU A 286 5.44 17.00 -1.29
C GLU A 286 5.52 17.27 -2.80
N VAL A 287 6.74 17.47 -3.30
CA VAL A 287 7.05 17.77 -4.71
C VAL A 287 7.24 16.48 -5.51
N GLY A 288 7.09 16.54 -6.83
CA GLY A 288 7.35 15.39 -7.71
C GLY A 288 6.34 14.25 -7.63
N VAL A 289 5.24 14.43 -6.89
CA VAL A 289 4.28 13.35 -6.60
C VAL A 289 3.36 12.96 -7.76
N PHE A 290 3.32 13.78 -8.80
CA PHE A 290 2.44 13.59 -9.96
C PHE A 290 3.04 12.69 -11.05
N ALA A 291 4.38 12.58 -11.12
CA ALA A 291 5.07 11.83 -12.17
C ALA A 291 4.68 10.35 -12.19
N HIS A 292 4.50 9.75 -11.01
CA HIS A 292 4.16 8.34 -10.82
C HIS A 292 2.71 8.13 -10.36
N ALA A 293 1.82 9.09 -10.64
CA ALA A 293 0.42 8.97 -10.24
C ALA A 293 -0.24 7.72 -10.85
N VAL A 294 -0.98 6.98 -10.02
CA VAL A 294 -1.68 5.75 -10.37
C VAL A 294 -3.15 6.09 -10.64
N HIS A 295 -3.64 5.67 -11.81
CA HIS A 295 -5.06 5.76 -12.14
C HIS A 295 -5.80 4.58 -11.50
N MET A 296 -6.82 4.88 -10.71
CA MET A 296 -7.51 3.92 -9.85
C MET A 296 -8.74 3.35 -10.59
N ASN A 297 -8.50 2.41 -11.51
CA ASN A 297 -9.51 1.90 -12.45
C ASN A 297 -10.64 1.13 -11.75
N GLU A 298 -10.29 0.24 -10.83
CA GLU A 298 -11.25 -0.59 -10.11
C GLU A 298 -12.11 0.25 -9.18
N LEU A 299 -11.49 1.26 -8.57
CA LEU A 299 -12.20 2.21 -7.74
C LEU A 299 -13.17 3.06 -8.55
N ASP A 300 -12.78 3.54 -9.75
CA ASP A 300 -13.70 4.22 -10.66
C ASP A 300 -14.87 3.32 -11.06
N LEU A 301 -14.59 2.05 -11.38
CA LEU A 301 -15.61 1.06 -11.74
C LEU A 301 -16.58 0.79 -10.58
N LEU A 302 -16.07 0.70 -9.36
CA LEU A 302 -16.87 0.52 -8.16
C LEU A 302 -17.83 1.70 -7.96
N ILE A 303 -17.32 2.92 -8.04
CA ILE A 303 -18.11 4.16 -7.88
C ILE A 303 -19.14 4.28 -8.99
N LYS A 304 -18.76 3.98 -10.24
CA LYS A 304 -19.66 3.95 -11.38
C LYS A 304 -20.81 2.96 -11.19
N THR A 305 -20.52 1.80 -10.62
CA THR A 305 -21.50 0.72 -10.43
C THR A 305 -22.48 1.06 -9.30
N ARG A 306 -21.97 1.58 -8.19
CA ARG A 306 -22.77 1.87 -6.98
C ARG A 306 -23.48 3.23 -7.03
N CYS A 307 -22.92 4.24 -7.70
CA CYS A 307 -23.44 5.62 -7.77
C CYS A 307 -23.61 6.12 -9.22
N LYS A 308 -24.45 5.42 -9.99
CA LYS A 308 -24.61 5.63 -11.45
C LYS A 308 -25.01 7.05 -11.85
N ASP A 309 -25.92 7.69 -11.13
CA ASP A 309 -26.44 9.02 -11.48
C ASP A 309 -25.40 10.11 -11.23
N TYR A 310 -24.77 10.08 -10.06
CA TYR A 310 -23.65 10.94 -9.71
C TYR A 310 -22.51 10.81 -10.73
N TRP A 311 -22.06 9.59 -11.02
CA TRP A 311 -20.99 9.34 -11.98
C TRP A 311 -21.33 9.85 -13.38
N ARG A 312 -22.57 9.67 -13.84
CA ARG A 312 -23.05 10.20 -15.14
C ARG A 312 -23.11 11.74 -15.17
N CYS A 313 -23.39 12.40 -14.05
CA CYS A 313 -23.37 13.86 -13.96
C CYS A 313 -21.93 14.38 -14.06
N ARG A 314 -21.04 13.86 -13.20
CA ARG A 314 -19.62 14.24 -13.18
C ARG A 314 -18.92 13.97 -14.51
N LEU A 315 -19.25 12.87 -15.20
CA LEU A 315 -18.73 12.59 -16.53
C LEU A 315 -19.13 13.66 -17.57
N ARG A 316 -20.36 14.17 -17.52
CA ARG A 316 -20.82 15.23 -18.43
C ARG A 316 -20.09 16.54 -18.14
N GLU A 317 -19.93 16.88 -16.87
CA GLU A 317 -19.18 18.07 -16.42
C GLU A 317 -17.72 18.02 -16.84
N GLU A 318 -16.99 16.93 -16.54
CA GLU A 318 -15.58 16.79 -16.91
C GLU A 318 -15.37 16.81 -18.43
N ARG A 319 -16.30 16.24 -19.22
CA ARG A 319 -16.26 16.32 -20.69
C ARG A 319 -16.49 17.74 -21.20
N ALA A 320 -17.46 18.46 -20.65
CA ALA A 320 -17.72 19.84 -21.04
C ALA A 320 -16.51 20.73 -20.76
N GLU A 321 -15.90 20.57 -19.58
CA GLU A 321 -14.68 21.29 -19.19
C GLU A 321 -13.49 20.91 -20.08
N MET A 322 -13.32 19.63 -20.42
CA MET A 322 -12.25 19.18 -21.30
C MET A 322 -12.36 19.79 -22.71
N VAL A 323 -13.57 19.88 -23.27
CA VAL A 323 -13.81 20.51 -24.58
C VAL A 323 -13.49 22.00 -24.52
N LYS A 324 -13.91 22.69 -23.46
CA LYS A 324 -13.61 24.10 -23.23
C LYS A 324 -12.10 24.34 -23.15
N GLN A 325 -11.40 23.61 -22.30
CA GLN A 325 -9.93 23.70 -22.15
C GLN A 325 -9.18 23.40 -23.45
N SER A 326 -9.63 22.41 -24.22
CA SER A 326 -9.01 22.08 -25.51
C SER A 326 -9.15 23.23 -26.49
N LYS A 327 -10.32 23.87 -26.56
CA LYS A 327 -10.56 25.04 -27.40
C LYS A 327 -9.62 26.19 -27.00
N GLU A 328 -9.58 26.55 -25.72
CA GLU A 328 -8.72 27.62 -25.19
C GLU A 328 -7.23 27.34 -25.46
N TYR A 329 -6.80 26.09 -25.31
CA TYR A 329 -5.44 25.67 -25.62
C TYR A 329 -5.09 25.88 -27.10
N TRP A 330 -5.92 25.38 -28.02
CA TRP A 330 -5.66 25.51 -29.45
C TRP A 330 -5.77 26.96 -29.95
N GLU A 331 -6.67 27.76 -29.39
CA GLU A 331 -6.74 29.20 -29.67
C GLU A 331 -5.46 29.92 -29.21
N SER A 332 -4.96 29.61 -28.01
CA SER A 332 -3.70 30.18 -27.51
C SER A 332 -2.50 29.77 -28.36
N GLN A 333 -2.42 28.50 -28.76
CA GLN A 333 -1.37 28.01 -29.66
C GLN A 333 -1.43 28.66 -31.04
N ALA A 334 -2.64 28.87 -31.57
CA ALA A 334 -2.83 29.59 -32.83
C ALA A 334 -2.35 31.05 -32.72
N MET A 335 -2.70 31.76 -31.65
CA MET A 335 -2.25 33.14 -31.43
C MET A 335 -0.72 33.24 -31.32
N LEU A 336 -0.09 32.34 -30.56
CA LEU A 336 1.37 32.24 -30.46
C LEU A 336 2.02 31.98 -31.83
N SER A 337 1.43 31.12 -32.66
CA SER A 337 1.92 30.84 -34.01
C SER A 337 1.76 32.01 -34.98
N MET A 338 0.79 32.89 -34.73
CA MET A 338 0.58 34.13 -35.48
C MET A 338 1.39 35.31 -34.93
N GLY A 339 2.11 35.14 -33.82
CA GLY A 339 2.94 36.19 -33.20
C GLY A 339 2.14 37.32 -32.53
N ILE A 340 0.89 37.03 -32.12
CA ILE A 340 -0.02 37.97 -31.44
C ILE A 340 0.07 37.77 -29.92
#